data_AF-A0A840W083-F1
#
_entry.id   AF-A0A840W083-F1
#
_cell.length_a   1.000
_cell.length_b   1.000
_cell.length_c   1.000
_cell.angle_alpha   90.00
_cell.angle_beta   90.00
_cell.angle_gamma   90.00
#
_symmetry.space_group_name_H-M   'P 1'
#
loop_
_entity.id
_entity.type
_entity.pdbx_description
1 polymer ?
#
loop_
_entity_poly.entity_id
_entity_poly.type
_entity_poly.pdbx_seq_one_letter_code
_entity_poly.pdbx_strand_id
1 'polypeptide(L)'
;MNHPTPTPRPPHRPSQNPPGPACNSCAHRTCRALRAHNLPLIGGHRTEFAKEHLNAAALQALNPHLLIWWGEHSQSYWVADAQGLTQATNPGHLLSLLAPCPTH
;
A
#
# COMPACT_ATOMS: atom_id res chain seq x y z
N MET A 1 -24.85 -18.10 -47.32
CA MET A 1 -24.73 -18.32 -45.86
C MET A 1 -24.13 -17.07 -45.27
N ASN A 2 -24.92 -16.25 -44.57
CA ASN A 2 -24.45 -15.01 -43.95
C ASN A 2 -24.24 -15.28 -42.46
N HIS A 3 -22.99 -15.40 -42.02
CA HIS A 3 -22.68 -15.43 -40.61
C HIS A 3 -22.66 -13.99 -40.07
N PRO A 4 -23.47 -13.65 -39.05
CA PRO A 4 -23.40 -12.33 -38.43
C PRO A 4 -22.08 -12.19 -37.64
N THR A 5 -21.40 -11.07 -37.85
CA THR A 5 -20.18 -10.70 -37.13
C THR A 5 -20.48 -10.52 -35.64
N PRO A 6 -19.69 -11.09 -34.71
CA PRO A 6 -19.94 -10.92 -33.28
C PRO A 6 -19.69 -9.47 -32.86
N THR A 7 -20.69 -8.84 -32.25
CA THR A 7 -20.58 -7.52 -31.65
C THR A 7 -19.51 -7.51 -30.55
N PRO A 8 -18.60 -6.52 -30.52
CA PRO A 8 -17.58 -6.42 -29.48
C PRO A 8 -18.23 -6.24 -28.11
N ARG A 9 -17.80 -7.03 -27.13
CA ARG A 9 -18.22 -6.92 -25.73
C ARG A 9 -17.82 -5.54 -25.21
N PRO A 10 -18.74 -4.75 -24.62
CA PRO A 10 -18.39 -3.46 -24.05
C PRO A 10 -17.34 -3.63 -22.95
N PRO A 11 -16.40 -2.67 -22.79
CA PRO A 11 -15.37 -2.76 -21.76
C PRO A 11 -16.04 -2.88 -20.40
N HIS A 12 -15.58 -3.86 -19.61
CA HIS A 12 -16.05 -4.11 -18.26
C HIS A 12 -15.73 -2.86 -17.42
N ARG A 13 -16.70 -1.95 -17.29
CA ARG A 13 -16.55 -0.78 -16.43
C ARG A 13 -16.47 -1.31 -15.00
N PRO A 14 -15.37 -1.07 -14.24
CA PRO A 14 -15.36 -1.42 -12.83
C PRO A 14 -16.57 -0.74 -12.19
N SER A 15 -17.34 -1.52 -11.43
CA SER A 15 -18.56 -1.06 -10.77
C SER A 15 -18.27 0.26 -10.05
N GLN A 16 -18.91 1.33 -10.52
CA GLN A 16 -18.83 2.67 -9.94
C GLN A 16 -19.74 2.80 -8.71
N ASN A 17 -20.05 1.70 -8.02
CA ASN A 17 -20.70 1.83 -6.73
C ASN A 17 -19.75 2.62 -5.84
N PRO A 18 -20.14 3.81 -5.35
CA PRO A 18 -19.32 4.52 -4.39
C PRO A 18 -19.09 3.53 -3.25
N PRO A 19 -17.84 3.31 -2.83
CA PRO A 19 -17.59 2.42 -1.72
C PRO A 19 -18.45 2.93 -0.56
N GLY A 20 -19.25 2.03 0.01
CA GLY A 20 -20.19 2.37 1.08
C GLY A 20 -19.46 3.05 2.25
N PRO A 21 -20.20 3.59 3.24
CA PRO A 21 -19.59 4.31 4.36
C PRO A 21 -18.45 3.49 4.96
N ALA A 22 -17.29 4.12 5.11
CA ALA A 22 -16.14 3.45 5.73
C ALA A 22 -16.50 3.06 7.16
N CYS A 23 -16.27 1.81 7.54
CA CYS A 23 -16.38 1.44 8.96
C CYS A 23 -15.35 2.25 9.77
N ASN A 24 -15.74 2.73 10.95
CA ASN A 24 -14.89 3.64 11.74
C ASN A 24 -13.65 2.95 12.35
N SER A 25 -13.66 1.62 12.49
CA SER A 25 -12.65 0.87 13.25
C SER A 25 -11.97 -0.26 12.48
N CYS A 26 -12.54 -0.69 11.36
CA CYS A 26 -12.02 -1.85 10.63
C CYS A 26 -10.67 -1.53 9.96
N ALA A 27 -9.78 -2.53 9.91
CA ALA A 27 -8.45 -2.42 9.29
C ALA A 27 -8.45 -2.74 7.78
N HIS A 28 -9.61 -2.94 7.15
CA HIS A 28 -9.71 -3.22 5.72
C HIS A 28 -9.12 -2.08 4.88
N ARG A 29 -8.33 -2.44 3.88
CA ARG A 29 -7.63 -1.49 2.99
C ARG A 29 -8.56 -0.41 2.44
N THR A 30 -9.71 -0.81 1.89
CA THR A 30 -10.69 0.13 1.31
C THR A 30 -11.25 1.10 2.35
N CYS A 31 -11.54 0.62 3.56
CA CYS A 31 -12.11 1.47 4.62
C CYS A 31 -11.08 2.47 5.15
N ARG A 32 -9.84 2.03 5.35
CA ARG A 32 -8.74 2.94 5.72
C ARG A 32 -8.52 3.99 4.64
N ALA A 33 -8.52 3.61 3.36
CA ALA A 33 -8.37 4.55 2.26
C ALA A 33 -9.47 5.61 2.25
N LEU A 34 -10.72 5.21 2.49
CA LEU A 34 -11.84 6.13 2.56
C LEU A 34 -11.78 7.06 3.78
N ARG A 35 -11.44 6.55 4.96
CA ARG A 35 -11.23 7.39 6.15
C ARG A 35 -10.11 8.39 5.91
N ALA A 36 -9.01 7.93 5.34
CA ALA A 36 -7.86 8.73 5.00
C ALA A 36 -8.20 9.85 3.98
N HIS A 37 -9.04 9.58 2.99
CA HIS A 37 -9.33 10.53 1.91
C HIS A 37 -9.76 11.91 2.42
N ASN A 38 -10.56 11.96 3.49
CA ASN A 38 -11.11 13.19 4.04
C ASN A 38 -10.23 13.85 5.10
N LEU A 39 -9.07 13.26 5.42
CA LEU A 39 -8.16 13.80 6.43
C LEU A 39 -7.17 14.79 5.82
N PRO A 40 -6.81 15.86 6.55
CA PRO A 40 -5.75 16.75 6.14
C PRO A 40 -4.41 16.02 6.10
N LEU A 41 -3.54 16.44 5.19
CA LEU A 41 -2.13 16.06 5.19
C LEU A 41 -1.39 16.93 6.22
N ILE A 42 -0.89 16.33 7.29
CA ILE A 42 -0.08 17.01 8.30
C ILE A 42 1.35 16.51 8.12
N GLY A 43 2.28 17.41 7.80
CA GLY A 43 3.66 17.03 7.48
C GLY A 43 3.80 16.12 6.25
N GLY A 44 2.82 16.15 5.32
CA GLY A 44 2.80 15.31 4.13
C GLY A 44 2.18 13.92 4.31
N HIS A 45 1.65 13.61 5.50
CA HIS A 45 1.06 12.30 5.81
C HIS A 45 -0.34 12.44 6.39
N ARG A 46 -1.18 11.41 6.19
CA ARG A 46 -2.52 11.34 6.78
C ARG A 46 -2.48 10.70 8.16
N THR A 47 -3.23 11.26 9.10
CA THR A 47 -3.26 10.78 10.50
C THR A 47 -3.74 9.33 10.63
N GLU A 48 -4.59 8.85 9.70
CA GLU A 48 -5.01 7.44 9.60
C GLU A 48 -3.82 6.46 9.51
N PHE A 49 -2.68 6.89 8.97
CA PHE A 49 -1.48 6.06 8.74
C PHE A 49 -0.26 6.50 9.58
N ALA A 50 -0.46 7.33 10.62
CA ALA A 50 0.64 7.88 11.42
C ALA A 50 1.48 6.78 12.09
N LYS A 51 0.86 5.70 12.56
CA LYS A 51 1.56 4.57 13.19
C LYS A 51 2.51 3.89 12.21
N GLU A 52 2.08 3.67 10.98
CA GLU A 52 2.91 3.03 9.96
C GLU A 52 4.09 3.91 9.53
N HIS A 53 3.88 5.23 9.43
CA HIS A 53 4.97 6.17 9.18
C HIS A 53 5.99 6.19 10.32
N LEU A 54 5.54 6.21 11.58
CA LEU A 54 6.42 6.13 12.75
C LEU A 54 7.22 4.82 12.77
N ASN A 55 6.57 3.69 12.47
CA ASN A 55 7.24 2.41 12.39
C ASN A 55 8.28 2.37 11.27
N ALA A 56 7.95 2.90 10.08
CA ALA A 56 8.90 2.98 8.97
C ALA A 56 10.13 3.83 9.35
N ALA A 57 9.93 4.99 10.00
CA ALA A 57 11.01 5.84 10.47
C ALA A 57 11.88 5.15 11.54
N ALA A 58 11.26 4.42 12.47
CA ALA A 58 12.00 3.65 13.47
C ALA A 58 12.85 2.54 12.82
N LEU A 59 12.30 1.82 11.84
CA LEU A 59 13.03 0.78 11.10
C LEU A 59 14.15 1.38 10.24
N GLN A 60 13.91 2.53 9.62
CA GLN A 60 14.93 3.29 8.87
C GLN A 60 16.11 3.66 9.76
N ALA A 61 15.86 4.11 11.00
CA ALA A 61 16.92 4.48 11.94
C ALA A 61 17.80 3.28 12.32
N LEU A 62 17.23 2.07 12.36
CA LEU A 62 17.96 0.84 12.63
C LEU A 62 18.70 0.27 11.40
N ASN A 63 18.29 0.66 10.19
CA ASN A 63 18.79 0.12 8.93
C ASN A 63 19.23 1.25 7.98
N PRO A 64 20.36 1.94 8.27
CA PRO A 64 20.78 3.11 7.49
C PRO A 64 21.21 2.81 6.04
N HIS A 65 21.40 1.53 5.70
CA HIS A 65 21.76 1.08 4.35
C HIS A 65 20.54 0.82 3.46
N LEU A 66 19.33 0.93 4.00
CA LEU A 66 18.07 0.75 3.28
C LEU A 66 17.31 2.08 3.21
N LEU A 67 16.41 2.22 2.25
CA LEU A 67 15.37 3.24 2.25
C LEU A 67 14.02 2.59 2.59
N ILE A 68 13.43 2.95 3.73
CA ILE A 68 12.22 2.34 4.26
C ILE A 68 11.12 3.40 4.43
N TRP A 69 9.95 3.17 3.84
CA TRP A 69 8.81 4.07 3.99
C TRP A 69 7.46 3.35 3.91
N TRP A 70 6.40 4.02 4.37
CA TRP A 70 5.02 3.56 4.20
C TRP A 70 4.36 4.25 3.00
N GLY A 71 3.90 3.45 2.03
CA GLY A 71 3.13 3.95 0.89
C GLY A 71 1.64 3.99 1.20
N GLU A 72 1.07 5.17 1.44
CA GLU A 72 -0.36 5.32 1.80
C GLU A 72 -1.32 4.78 0.72
N HIS A 73 -1.00 5.01 -0.56
CA HIS A 73 -1.83 4.54 -1.67
C HIS A 73 -1.83 3.01 -1.76
N SER A 74 -0.65 2.40 -1.60
CA SER A 74 -0.49 0.95 -1.58
C SER A 74 -0.86 0.30 -0.25
N GLN A 75 -0.96 1.08 0.84
CA GLN A 75 -1.04 0.58 2.22
C GLN A 75 -0.06 -0.58 2.44
N SER A 76 1.21 -0.33 2.17
CA SER A 76 2.29 -1.31 2.27
C SER A 76 3.58 -0.59 2.61
N TYR A 77 4.49 -1.31 3.27
CA TYR A 77 5.86 -0.83 3.42
C TYR A 77 6.61 -1.06 2.11
N TRP A 78 7.53 -0.16 1.83
CA TRP A 78 8.45 -0.26 0.72
C TRP A 78 9.86 -0.19 1.28
N VAL A 79 10.72 -1.07 0.75
CA VAL A 79 12.13 -1.13 1.09
C VAL A 79 12.91 -1.06 -0.21
N ALA A 80 13.80 -0.09 -0.32
CA ALA A 80 14.77 -0.04 -1.39
C ALA A 80 16.18 -0.32 -0.85
N ASP A 81 16.93 -1.10 -1.60
CA ASP A 81 18.34 -1.41 -1.37
C ASP A 81 19.13 -1.21 -2.68
N ALA A 82 20.40 -1.64 -2.69
CA ALA A 82 21.24 -1.56 -3.89
C ALA A 82 20.77 -2.47 -5.04
N GLN A 83 19.96 -3.50 -4.77
CA GLN A 83 19.48 -4.47 -5.75
C GLN A 83 18.12 -4.06 -6.35
N GLY A 84 17.34 -3.24 -5.64
CA GLY A 84 16.12 -2.67 -6.19
C GLY A 84 15.11 -2.26 -5.13
N LEU A 85 13.84 -2.40 -5.51
CA LEU A 85 12.69 -1.93 -4.73
C LEU A 85 11.72 -3.09 -4.48
N THR A 86 11.44 -3.36 -3.21
CA THR A 86 10.53 -4.43 -2.79
C THR A 86 9.35 -3.89 -1.98
N GLN A 87 8.15 -4.38 -2.28
CA GLN A 87 6.94 -4.09 -1.53
C GLN A 87 6.67 -5.16 -0.46
N ALA A 88 6.51 -4.73 0.79
CA ALA A 88 6.07 -5.56 1.91
C ALA A 88 4.63 -5.25 2.33
N THR A 89 3.71 -6.16 2.01
CA THR A 89 2.26 -6.03 2.28
C THR A 89 1.88 -6.34 3.72
N ASN A 90 2.77 -6.96 4.49
CA ASN A 90 2.54 -7.28 5.91
C ASN A 90 3.86 -7.14 6.72
N PRO A 91 3.76 -7.00 8.06
CA PRO A 91 4.94 -6.82 8.91
C PRO A 91 5.93 -7.98 8.88
N GLY A 92 5.45 -9.23 8.75
CA GLY A 92 6.34 -10.40 8.67
C GLY A 92 7.24 -10.36 7.44
N HIS A 93 6.67 -10.07 6.28
CA HIS A 93 7.43 -9.90 5.04
C HIS A 93 8.43 -8.74 5.15
N LEU A 94 8.03 -7.62 5.76
CA LEU A 94 8.95 -6.50 6.01
C LEU A 94 10.16 -6.96 6.84
N LEU A 95 9.92 -7.64 7.96
CA LEU A 95 11.00 -8.11 8.84
C LEU A 95 11.96 -9.08 8.12
N SER A 96 11.45 -9.92 7.20
CA SER A 96 12.31 -10.79 6.38
C SER A 96 13.23 -10.00 5.43
N LEU A 97 12.80 -8.84 4.93
CA LEU A 97 13.64 -7.98 4.08
C LEU A 97 14.70 -7.20 4.86
N LEU A 98 14.49 -7.00 6.16
CA LEU A 98 15.42 -6.28 7.03
C LEU A 98 16.44 -7.19 7.70
N ALA A 99 16.26 -8.51 7.63
CA ALA A 99 17.23 -9.46 8.16
C ALA A 99 18.53 -9.37 7.35
N PRO A 100 19.70 -9.23 8.00
CA PRO A 100 20.97 -9.22 7.29
C PRO A 100 21.13 -10.53 6.50
N CYS A 101 21.59 -10.43 5.26
CA CYS A 101 21.97 -11.59 4.48
C CYS A 101 22.99 -12.41 5.28
N PRO A 102 22.80 -13.72 5.49
CA PRO A 102 23.84 -14.53 6.11
C PRO A 102 25.07 -14.49 5.21
N THR A 103 26.15 -13.87 5.70
CA THR A 103 27.47 -13.96 5.09
C THR A 103 27.90 -15.43 5.14
N HIS A 104 27.87 -16.08 3.99
CA HIS A 104 28.38 -17.44 3.78
C HIS A 104 29.85 -17.41 3.36
#